data_AF-A0A806KP66-F1
#
_entry.id   AF-A0A806KP66-F1
#
_cell.length_a   1.000
_cell.length_b   1.000
_cell.length_c   1.000
_cell.angle_alpha   90.00
_cell.angle_beta   90.00
_cell.angle_gamma   90.00
#
_symmetry.space_group_name_H-M   'P 1'
#
loop_
_entity.id
_entity.type
_entity.pdbx_description
1 polymer ?
#
loop_
_entity_poly.entity_id
_entity_poly.type
_entity_poly.pdbx_seq_one_letter_code
_entity_poly.pdbx_strand_id
1 'polypeptide(L)'
;MKRLTLLSSLLLFLISASCSSSSNENEGGNNSQTSSSSEDLGESSSSVGASSSSSSSSSSSGAEISSSSVGISSSSSSSSSSAVVSSSSVASSSSVNSGGTKSALQYFRDEGIKAGWNLGNTMEAMASWTDRSTATETGWGNPAVTQTLMNGVKAQGIDIVRIGCTWIGHIGSAPNYTISATRLQRVKEIVDMAHTAGMKAIINIHHDGNYTDPPNTWGFLKFAEVGRGAADNEQVKDQLSKVWTQIANYFKDYGDNLIFETMNEVHSGNWGCQSGASCQTEQDRLFDWNQTALNAIRATGGNNATRYVAIPGLGSTEPETVIAAHNRGKLLPNDGANGTSKLIVSVHFYAPWQYTVADITGQGGDGRHTISQAELNNIATQAGHIKTNFIDNGIAVYYGEWGAQTNVRSSMSQDIRNAHKDYISRVVRAANANGIVPIIWDDGGNFKILERSNGSPKDGFWKEVWDAYMGEVR
;
A
#
# COMPACT_ATOMS: atom_id res chain seq x y z
N MET A 1 -32.29 -16.53 30.67
CA MET A 1 -32.73 -16.54 29.24
C MET A 1 -32.43 -15.16 28.62
N LYS A 2 -32.57 -15.02 27.29
CA LYS A 2 -32.10 -13.91 26.43
C LYS A 2 -30.60 -13.99 26.09
N ARG A 3 -30.29 -14.74 25.02
CA ARG A 3 -29.11 -14.47 24.18
C ARG A 3 -29.48 -13.34 23.23
N LEU A 4 -28.57 -12.41 22.97
CA LEU A 4 -28.71 -11.40 21.92
C LEU A 4 -27.77 -11.78 20.78
N THR A 5 -28.30 -12.37 19.71
CA THR A 5 -27.54 -12.70 18.50
C THR A 5 -27.40 -11.45 17.64
N LEU A 6 -26.17 -10.95 17.47
CA LEU A 6 -25.87 -10.04 16.37
C LEU A 6 -26.00 -10.83 15.06
N LEU A 7 -26.78 -10.31 14.11
CA LEU A 7 -26.63 -10.67 12.71
C LEU A 7 -25.59 -9.73 12.11
N SER A 8 -24.49 -10.30 11.61
CA SER A 8 -23.64 -9.61 10.63
C SER A 8 -24.30 -9.73 9.26
N SER A 9 -24.65 -8.61 8.63
CA SER A 9 -25.34 -8.62 7.34
C SER A 9 -24.50 -9.25 6.23
N LEU A 10 -25.11 -10.20 5.54
CA LEU A 10 -24.56 -10.94 4.40
C LEU A 10 -24.59 -10.07 3.13
N LEU A 11 -23.56 -10.17 2.29
CA LEU A 11 -23.61 -9.67 0.91
C LEU A 11 -23.12 -10.78 -0.04
N LEU A 12 -24.01 -11.26 -0.92
CA LEU A 12 -23.71 -12.30 -1.90
C LEU A 12 -22.92 -11.72 -3.08
N PHE A 13 -21.89 -12.45 -3.52
CA PHE A 13 -21.44 -12.40 -4.90
C PHE A 13 -21.94 -13.64 -5.64
N LEU A 14 -22.67 -13.43 -6.73
CA LEU A 14 -23.07 -14.46 -7.70
C LEU A 14 -22.34 -14.19 -9.00
N ILE A 15 -21.34 -15.01 -9.33
CA ILE A 15 -20.67 -15.00 -10.63
C ILE A 15 -20.99 -16.32 -11.33
N SER A 16 -21.79 -16.25 -12.40
CA SER A 16 -22.15 -17.41 -13.22
C SER A 16 -21.00 -17.75 -14.19
N ALA A 17 -20.17 -18.72 -13.82
CA ALA A 17 -19.13 -19.24 -14.70
C ALA A 17 -19.74 -20.12 -15.82
N SER A 18 -19.66 -19.65 -17.06
CA SER A 18 -20.08 -20.40 -18.27
C SER A 18 -18.86 -20.71 -19.16
N CYS A 19 -18.06 -21.70 -18.76
CA CYS A 19 -17.00 -22.27 -19.59
C CYS A 19 -17.49 -23.54 -20.29
N SER A 20 -17.90 -23.41 -21.56
CA SER A 20 -18.12 -24.57 -22.44
C SER A 20 -16.83 -24.95 -23.16
N SER A 21 -16.21 -26.06 -22.76
CA SER A 21 -15.04 -26.63 -23.43
C SER A 21 -15.45 -27.54 -24.61
N SER A 22 -14.91 -27.29 -25.81
CA SER A 22 -14.95 -28.24 -26.92
C SER A 22 -13.67 -28.12 -27.76
N SER A 23 -12.97 -29.22 -27.98
CA SER A 23 -11.63 -29.25 -28.59
C SER A 23 -11.60 -29.96 -29.94
N ASN A 24 -10.76 -29.41 -30.83
CA ASN A 24 -10.06 -30.04 -31.95
C ASN A 24 -10.80 -30.36 -33.28
N GLU A 25 -9.95 -30.33 -34.32
CA GLU A 25 -10.05 -30.89 -35.69
C GLU A 25 -11.00 -30.21 -36.70
N ASN A 26 -10.69 -30.10 -38.00
CA ASN A 26 -9.39 -29.94 -38.71
C ASN A 26 -9.68 -29.42 -40.16
N GLU A 27 -8.62 -29.06 -40.89
CA GLU A 27 -8.52 -28.90 -42.36
C GLU A 27 -9.25 -27.75 -43.11
N GLY A 28 -8.42 -26.98 -43.85
CA GLY A 28 -8.64 -26.72 -45.28
C GLY A 28 -9.39 -25.44 -45.70
N GLY A 29 -8.97 -24.83 -46.82
CA GLY A 29 -9.83 -23.85 -47.54
C GLY A 29 -9.27 -22.46 -47.90
N ASN A 30 -8.01 -22.38 -48.35
CA ASN A 30 -7.38 -21.33 -49.17
C ASN A 30 -8.27 -20.23 -49.87
N ASN A 31 -7.73 -18.99 -49.96
CA ASN A 31 -8.14 -17.85 -50.84
C ASN A 31 -9.51 -17.17 -50.59
N SER A 32 -9.79 -15.91 -51.00
CA SER A 32 -8.97 -14.69 -51.30
C SER A 32 -9.91 -13.50 -51.66
N GLN A 33 -9.37 -12.27 -51.79
CA GLN A 33 -10.01 -11.06 -52.40
C GLN A 33 -11.14 -10.41 -51.55
N THR A 34 -11.14 -9.10 -51.21
CA THR A 34 -11.24 -7.82 -52.00
C THR A 34 -12.57 -7.69 -52.78
N SER A 35 -13.30 -6.57 -52.81
CA SER A 35 -13.22 -5.24 -52.13
C SER A 35 -14.46 -4.39 -52.54
N SER A 36 -14.64 -3.17 -51.98
CA SER A 36 -15.52 -2.07 -52.51
C SER A 36 -17.05 -2.34 -52.55
N SER A 37 -17.97 -1.36 -52.59
CA SER A 37 -17.95 0.08 -52.23
C SER A 37 -19.39 0.67 -52.18
N SER A 38 -19.54 1.87 -51.57
CA SER A 38 -20.42 3.00 -51.97
C SER A 38 -21.94 2.84 -52.24
N GLU A 39 -22.76 3.59 -51.48
CA GLU A 39 -23.98 4.39 -51.82
C GLU A 39 -24.69 4.69 -50.48
N ASP A 40 -24.90 5.90 -49.94
CA ASP A 40 -25.12 7.30 -50.38
C ASP A 40 -26.60 7.75 -50.53
N LEU A 41 -26.82 9.07 -50.38
CA LEU A 41 -28.04 9.90 -50.51
C LEU A 41 -28.84 10.23 -49.23
N GLY A 42 -29.07 11.53 -48.99
CA GLY A 42 -30.03 12.05 -47.99
C GLY A 42 -29.73 13.43 -47.39
N GLU A 43 -29.70 14.52 -48.17
CA GLU A 43 -29.59 15.90 -47.66
C GLU A 43 -30.84 16.31 -46.82
N SER A 44 -30.77 17.13 -45.77
CA SER A 44 -30.73 18.62 -45.81
C SER A 44 -31.32 19.13 -44.46
N SER A 45 -31.14 20.35 -43.94
CA SER A 45 -30.25 21.51 -44.22
C SER A 45 -30.23 22.48 -43.00
N SER A 46 -29.27 23.41 -42.94
CA SER A 46 -29.28 24.79 -42.34
C SER A 46 -30.07 25.13 -41.03
N SER A 47 -29.60 26.02 -40.12
CA SER A 47 -28.44 26.93 -40.16
C SER A 47 -28.13 27.61 -38.80
N VAL A 48 -26.84 27.79 -38.52
CA VAL A 48 -26.13 29.03 -38.07
C VAL A 48 -26.62 29.80 -36.82
N GLY A 49 -25.68 30.07 -35.89
CA GLY A 49 -25.77 31.17 -34.91
C GLY A 49 -24.63 31.17 -33.88
N ALA A 50 -23.65 32.08 -33.99
CA ALA A 50 -22.51 32.19 -33.06
C ALA A 50 -21.94 33.61 -32.99
N SER A 51 -21.19 33.95 -31.91
CA SER A 51 -20.53 35.26 -31.63
C SER A 51 -21.47 36.49 -31.51
N SER A 52 -21.13 37.65 -30.92
CA SER A 52 -20.22 38.12 -29.84
C SER A 52 -20.55 39.63 -29.60
N SER A 53 -20.01 40.46 -28.67
CA SER A 53 -19.27 40.37 -27.39
C SER A 53 -19.15 41.80 -26.79
N SER A 54 -18.71 41.95 -25.52
CA SER A 54 -18.25 43.23 -24.88
C SER A 54 -19.34 44.32 -24.62
N SER A 55 -19.25 45.30 -23.69
CA SER A 55 -18.35 45.61 -22.55
C SER A 55 -18.97 46.67 -21.60
N SER A 56 -18.18 47.17 -20.62
CA SER A 56 -18.42 48.28 -19.65
C SER A 56 -19.18 47.92 -18.36
N SER A 57 -18.80 48.38 -17.13
CA SER A 57 -18.48 49.75 -16.65
C SER A 57 -18.42 49.85 -15.09
N SER A 58 -17.34 50.37 -14.47
CA SER A 58 -17.24 50.93 -13.08
C SER A 58 -17.38 49.99 -11.83
N SER A 59 -16.86 50.30 -10.62
CA SER A 59 -15.68 51.10 -10.21
C SER A 59 -15.39 51.02 -8.68
N SER A 60 -14.11 50.95 -8.26
CA SER A 60 -13.57 51.29 -6.91
C SER A 60 -14.04 50.40 -5.72
N SER A 61 -13.41 50.36 -4.54
CA SER A 61 -12.31 51.14 -3.94
C SER A 61 -11.33 50.23 -3.17
N GLY A 62 -10.14 50.72 -2.82
CA GLY A 62 -9.18 50.05 -1.92
C GLY A 62 -8.70 50.95 -0.78
N ALA A 63 -8.03 50.38 0.23
CA ALA A 63 -7.34 51.09 1.30
C ALA A 63 -6.18 50.24 1.86
N GLU A 64 -5.06 50.89 2.19
CA GLU A 64 -3.90 50.31 2.90
C GLU A 64 -3.70 51.02 4.26
N ILE A 65 -2.56 50.77 4.91
CA ILE A 65 -1.95 51.51 6.04
C ILE A 65 -2.59 51.15 7.40
N SER A 66 -1.85 50.81 8.48
CA SER A 66 -0.43 51.04 8.78
C SER A 66 0.22 49.91 9.59
N SER A 67 1.55 49.85 9.58
CA SER A 67 2.34 49.29 10.67
C SER A 67 2.43 50.29 11.85
N SER A 68 2.71 49.80 13.06
CA SER A 68 3.16 50.64 14.17
C SER A 68 4.18 49.89 15.02
N SER A 69 5.24 50.59 15.42
CA SER A 69 6.32 50.06 16.24
C SER A 69 6.44 50.87 17.52
N VAL A 70 6.72 50.20 18.64
CA VAL A 70 7.03 50.83 19.92
C VAL A 70 8.18 50.07 20.56
N GLY A 71 9.21 50.79 21.01
CA GLY A 71 10.35 50.24 21.73
C GLY A 71 10.78 51.16 22.87
N ILE A 72 10.91 50.60 24.07
CA ILE A 72 11.45 51.21 25.28
C ILE A 72 12.26 50.07 25.95
N SER A 73 13.60 50.05 25.85
CA SER A 73 14.61 50.84 26.58
C SER A 73 14.90 50.31 27.99
N SER A 74 16.14 50.51 28.47
CA SER A 74 16.83 49.59 29.39
C SER A 74 17.24 50.17 30.76
N SER A 75 17.34 49.30 31.76
CA SER A 75 18.19 49.40 32.99
C SER A 75 18.19 48.00 33.66
N SER A 76 19.31 47.37 34.08
CA SER A 76 20.32 47.70 35.11
C SER A 76 19.72 47.87 36.52
N SER A 77 20.21 47.23 37.60
CA SER A 77 21.36 46.31 37.76
C SER A 77 21.31 45.49 39.06
N SER A 78 22.05 44.38 39.12
CA SER A 78 22.65 43.74 40.32
C SER A 78 21.75 43.39 41.54
N SER A 79 21.77 42.11 41.94
CA SER A 79 22.70 41.64 42.99
C SER A 79 22.82 40.11 43.01
N SER A 80 23.98 39.58 43.42
CA SER A 80 24.31 38.15 43.36
C SER A 80 23.97 37.39 44.64
N SER A 81 23.51 36.14 44.51
CA SER A 81 23.71 35.07 45.51
C SER A 81 23.55 33.70 44.84
N SER A 82 24.40 32.74 45.23
CA SER A 82 24.63 31.52 44.45
C SER A 82 23.71 30.35 44.85
N ALA A 83 23.11 29.70 43.85
CA ALA A 83 22.58 28.34 43.97
C ALA A 83 22.94 27.57 42.69
N VAL A 84 23.86 26.60 42.79
CA VAL A 84 24.31 25.80 41.64
C VAL A 84 23.34 24.65 41.43
N VAL A 85 22.43 24.79 40.46
CA VAL A 85 21.57 23.69 39.99
C VAL A 85 22.01 23.35 38.57
N SER A 86 22.65 22.20 38.41
CA SER A 86 23.16 21.72 37.12
C SER A 86 22.02 21.30 36.19
N SER A 87 21.40 22.25 35.50
CA SER A 87 20.49 21.96 34.40
C SER A 87 21.29 21.42 33.21
N SER A 88 21.44 20.10 33.12
CA SER A 88 22.01 19.41 31.97
C SER A 88 21.15 19.67 30.73
N SER A 89 21.46 20.72 29.98
CA SER A 89 20.86 21.00 28.69
C SER A 89 21.29 19.92 27.71
N VAL A 90 20.48 18.86 27.59
CA VAL A 90 20.65 17.83 26.57
C VAL A 90 20.36 18.50 25.23
N ALA A 91 21.42 19.03 24.61
CA ALA A 91 21.37 19.49 23.25
C ALA A 91 21.13 18.26 22.37
N SER A 92 19.87 18.04 21.97
CA SER A 92 19.50 17.00 21.02
C SER A 92 20.24 17.27 19.71
N SER A 93 21.39 16.61 19.56
CA SER A 93 22.17 16.65 18.33
C SER A 93 21.36 15.97 17.24
N SER A 94 20.62 16.77 16.48
CA SER A 94 19.99 16.36 15.22
C SER A 94 21.08 16.07 14.20
N SER A 95 21.78 14.95 14.40
CA SER A 95 22.74 14.42 13.44
C SER A 95 21.99 14.17 12.14
N VAL A 96 22.30 14.96 11.11
CA VAL A 96 21.85 14.71 9.74
C VAL A 96 22.40 13.35 9.36
N ASN A 97 21.57 12.32 9.49
CA ASN A 97 21.97 10.94 9.31
C ASN A 97 22.17 10.72 7.81
N SER A 98 23.42 10.79 7.34
CA SER A 98 23.77 10.74 5.93
C SER A 98 23.17 9.49 5.30
N GLY A 99 22.12 9.67 4.48
CA GLY A 99 21.27 8.57 4.00
C GLY A 99 22.11 7.48 3.34
N GLY A 100 21.91 6.24 3.80
CA GLY A 100 22.96 5.22 3.76
C GLY A 100 23.44 4.87 2.36
N THR A 101 24.72 4.54 2.23
CA THR A 101 25.31 4.06 0.96
C THR A 101 24.90 2.63 0.60
N LYS A 102 24.26 1.91 1.53
CA LYS A 102 23.80 0.52 1.35
C LYS A 102 22.68 0.40 0.33
N SER A 103 22.66 -0.67 -0.47
CA SER A 103 21.47 -1.07 -1.20
C SER A 103 20.37 -1.57 -0.25
N ALA A 104 19.12 -1.62 -0.71
CA ALA A 104 17.99 -2.11 0.11
C ALA A 104 18.19 -3.57 0.57
N LEU A 105 18.79 -4.40 -0.28
CA LEU A 105 19.08 -5.81 0.03
C LEU A 105 20.20 -5.94 1.06
N GLN A 106 21.20 -5.05 1.00
CA GLN A 106 22.23 -4.94 2.04
C GLN A 106 21.65 -4.41 3.36
N TYR A 107 20.71 -3.46 3.30
CA TYR A 107 20.04 -2.90 4.48
C TYR A 107 19.22 -3.96 5.23
N PHE A 108 18.33 -4.69 4.56
CA PHE A 108 17.55 -5.76 5.22
C PHE A 108 18.46 -6.82 5.88
N ARG A 109 19.51 -7.26 5.17
CA ARG A 109 20.51 -8.19 5.70
C ARG A 109 21.24 -7.65 6.92
N ASP A 110 21.79 -6.44 6.83
CA ASP A 110 22.68 -5.86 7.85
C ASP A 110 21.93 -5.45 9.12
N GLU A 111 20.69 -4.99 8.98
CA GLU A 111 19.80 -4.68 10.11
C GLU A 111 19.12 -5.94 10.68
N GLY A 112 19.34 -7.12 10.10
CA GLY A 112 18.80 -8.40 10.56
C GLY A 112 17.31 -8.63 10.28
N ILE A 113 16.69 -7.82 9.40
CA ILE A 113 15.25 -7.81 9.16
C ILE A 113 14.81 -9.08 8.41
N LYS A 114 14.19 -10.02 9.13
CA LYS A 114 13.68 -11.32 8.64
C LYS A 114 12.16 -11.50 8.80
N ALA A 115 11.47 -10.53 9.39
CA ALA A 115 10.05 -10.58 9.72
C ALA A 115 9.47 -9.18 9.90
N GLY A 116 8.21 -9.01 9.54
CA GLY A 116 7.47 -7.77 9.71
C GLY A 116 5.98 -8.00 10.00
N TRP A 117 5.28 -6.96 10.44
CA TRP A 117 3.87 -7.05 10.78
C TRP A 117 3.09 -5.88 10.17
N ASN A 118 1.97 -6.15 9.50
CA ASN A 118 1.06 -5.11 9.04
C ASN A 118 0.14 -4.68 10.18
N LEU A 119 0.02 -3.36 10.35
CA LEU A 119 -1.00 -2.73 11.17
C LEU A 119 -2.31 -2.63 10.37
N GLY A 120 -2.88 -3.78 9.99
CA GLY A 120 -4.00 -3.88 9.06
C GLY A 120 -5.33 -3.34 9.60
N ASN A 121 -6.27 -3.00 8.72
CA ASN A 121 -7.60 -2.42 9.02
C ASN A 121 -7.55 -1.31 10.08
N THR A 122 -6.55 -0.45 10.00
CA THR A 122 -6.27 0.66 10.91
C THR A 122 -6.12 1.97 10.12
N MET A 123 -4.92 2.36 9.66
CA MET A 123 -4.74 3.65 8.99
C MET A 123 -5.16 3.66 7.51
N GLU A 124 -5.43 2.51 6.92
CA GLU A 124 -6.08 2.34 5.62
C GLU A 124 -7.61 2.30 5.70
N ALA A 125 -8.16 2.07 6.90
CA ALA A 125 -9.58 1.84 7.10
C ALA A 125 -10.44 3.07 6.73
N MET A 126 -11.66 2.79 6.28
CA MET A 126 -12.64 3.80 5.89
C MET A 126 -13.68 4.01 7.00
N ALA A 127 -14.45 5.10 6.92
CA ALA A 127 -15.49 5.47 7.88
C ALA A 127 -16.42 4.30 8.28
N SER A 128 -16.75 3.41 7.33
CA SER A 128 -17.19 2.05 7.64
C SER A 128 -16.87 1.09 6.48
N TRP A 129 -17.38 -0.14 6.52
CA TRP A 129 -17.33 -1.07 5.39
C TRP A 129 -18.17 -0.62 4.18
N THR A 130 -19.22 0.18 4.42
CA THR A 130 -20.15 0.68 3.38
C THR A 130 -19.98 2.17 3.06
N ASP A 131 -19.33 2.92 3.95
CA ASP A 131 -18.96 4.32 3.73
C ASP A 131 -17.46 4.43 3.46
N ARG A 132 -17.12 4.69 2.19
CA ARG A 132 -15.77 4.90 1.69
C ARG A 132 -15.46 6.37 1.38
N SER A 133 -16.21 7.32 1.97
CA SER A 133 -16.02 8.76 1.72
C SER A 133 -14.81 9.38 2.43
N THR A 134 -14.35 8.80 3.55
CA THR A 134 -13.19 9.30 4.30
C THR A 134 -12.46 8.19 5.07
N ALA A 135 -11.13 8.27 5.13
CA ALA A 135 -10.31 7.35 5.90
C ALA A 135 -10.40 7.63 7.42
N THR A 136 -10.61 6.60 8.23
CA THR A 136 -10.84 6.70 9.69
C THR A 136 -10.16 5.54 10.40
N GLU A 137 -9.19 5.83 11.28
CA GLU A 137 -8.31 4.86 11.95
C GLU A 137 -9.05 3.70 12.66
N THR A 138 -10.25 3.97 13.17
CA THR A 138 -11.07 3.01 13.92
C THR A 138 -12.32 2.55 13.17
N GLY A 139 -12.51 2.98 11.92
CA GLY A 139 -13.78 2.80 11.18
C GLY A 139 -14.10 1.34 10.83
N TRP A 140 -13.08 0.48 10.77
CA TRP A 140 -13.20 -0.97 10.57
C TRP A 140 -13.08 -1.79 11.87
N GLY A 141 -13.20 -1.13 13.03
CA GLY A 141 -13.39 -1.77 14.35
C GLY A 141 -12.14 -1.96 15.20
N ASN A 142 -10.95 -1.63 14.68
CA ASN A 142 -9.73 -1.59 15.49
C ASN A 142 -9.71 -0.36 16.43
N PRO A 143 -9.08 -0.45 17.61
CA PRO A 143 -8.83 0.70 18.47
C PRO A 143 -7.73 1.59 17.86
N ALA A 144 -7.70 2.87 18.27
CA ALA A 144 -6.61 3.77 17.91
C ALA A 144 -5.26 3.24 18.46
N VAL A 145 -4.20 3.40 17.67
CA VAL A 145 -2.86 2.88 17.95
C VAL A 145 -2.25 3.55 19.19
N THR A 146 -1.58 2.74 20.00
CA THR A 146 -0.87 3.15 21.22
C THR A 146 0.59 2.70 21.20
N GLN A 147 1.43 3.38 21.99
CA GLN A 147 2.81 2.93 22.22
C GLN A 147 2.87 1.52 22.83
N THR A 148 1.89 1.15 23.65
CA THR A 148 1.78 -0.19 24.26
C THR A 148 1.68 -1.29 23.21
N LEU A 149 0.90 -1.08 22.15
CA LEU A 149 0.82 -1.99 21.00
C LEU A 149 2.18 -2.15 20.33
N MET A 150 2.83 -1.04 19.94
CA MET A 150 4.12 -1.09 19.25
C MET A 150 5.23 -1.73 20.11
N ASN A 151 5.26 -1.44 21.41
CA ASN A 151 6.20 -2.06 22.35
C ASN A 151 5.99 -3.58 22.44
N GLY A 152 4.73 -4.04 22.47
CA GLY A 152 4.41 -5.47 22.49
C GLY A 152 4.78 -6.20 21.21
N VAL A 153 4.55 -5.56 20.04
CA VAL A 153 4.95 -6.08 18.73
C VAL A 153 6.48 -6.21 18.65
N LYS A 154 7.26 -5.21 19.10
CA LYS A 154 8.72 -5.37 19.21
C LYS A 154 9.10 -6.51 20.16
N ALA A 155 8.45 -6.63 21.31
CA ALA A 155 8.72 -7.69 22.27
C ALA A 155 8.45 -9.10 21.74
N GLN A 156 7.74 -9.25 20.61
CA GLN A 156 7.60 -10.52 19.89
C GLN A 156 8.73 -10.82 18.89
N GLY A 157 9.68 -9.90 18.69
CA GLY A 157 10.79 -10.05 17.76
C GLY A 157 10.53 -9.50 16.35
N ILE A 158 9.59 -8.59 16.17
CA ILE A 158 9.35 -7.89 14.89
C ILE A 158 10.28 -6.68 14.76
N ASP A 159 10.93 -6.53 13.61
CA ASP A 159 11.86 -5.43 13.33
C ASP A 159 11.30 -4.37 12.38
N ILE A 160 10.22 -4.65 11.65
CA ILE A 160 9.58 -3.69 10.73
C ILE A 160 8.05 -3.79 10.78
N VAL A 161 7.37 -2.64 10.86
CA VAL A 161 5.91 -2.54 10.77
C VAL A 161 5.51 -1.83 9.49
N ARG A 162 4.55 -2.41 8.76
CA ARG A 162 3.90 -1.78 7.61
C ARG A 162 2.60 -1.14 8.05
N ILE A 163 2.42 0.13 7.71
CA ILE A 163 1.29 0.95 8.11
C ILE A 163 0.57 1.35 6.82
N GLY A 164 -0.44 0.57 6.43
CA GLY A 164 -1.33 0.95 5.34
C GLY A 164 -1.96 2.31 5.63
N CYS A 165 -1.86 3.27 4.72
CA CYS A 165 -2.39 4.62 4.91
C CYS A 165 -3.29 5.02 3.74
N THR A 166 -4.58 5.22 4.00
CA THR A 166 -5.52 5.77 3.01
C THR A 166 -5.67 7.28 3.23
N TRP A 167 -5.73 8.06 2.16
CA TRP A 167 -5.73 9.53 2.20
C TRP A 167 -7.04 10.15 1.69
N ILE A 168 -7.94 9.36 1.10
CA ILE A 168 -9.35 9.68 0.80
C ILE A 168 -10.01 10.44 1.96
N GLY A 169 -10.72 11.53 1.63
CA GLY A 169 -11.39 12.41 2.59
C GLY A 169 -10.46 13.38 3.34
N HIS A 170 -9.15 13.20 3.24
CA HIS A 170 -8.13 14.07 3.84
C HIS A 170 -7.30 14.85 2.82
N ILE A 171 -7.62 14.75 1.53
CA ILE A 171 -6.98 15.50 0.44
C ILE A 171 -7.93 16.60 -0.06
N GLY A 172 -7.46 17.85 -0.07
CA GLY A 172 -8.18 19.00 -0.62
C GLY A 172 -8.31 18.99 -2.15
N SER A 173 -8.96 20.02 -2.71
CA SER A 173 -9.18 20.11 -4.16
C SER A 173 -7.90 20.38 -4.95
N ALA A 174 -7.99 20.14 -6.26
CA ALA A 174 -7.09 20.75 -7.24
C ALA A 174 -7.05 22.29 -7.09
N PRO A 175 -5.95 22.97 -7.47
CA PRO A 175 -4.72 22.40 -8.02
C PRO A 175 -3.73 21.90 -6.95
N ASN A 176 -3.98 22.14 -5.66
CA ASN A 176 -2.99 21.94 -4.60
C ASN A 176 -3.04 20.54 -3.97
N TYR A 177 -4.22 19.92 -3.90
CA TYR A 177 -4.45 18.64 -3.21
C TYR A 177 -3.86 18.60 -1.79
N THR A 178 -4.07 19.69 -1.04
CA THR A 178 -3.48 19.86 0.30
C THR A 178 -3.97 18.75 1.23
N ILE A 179 -3.03 17.97 1.78
CA ILE A 179 -3.36 16.92 2.76
C ILE A 179 -3.64 17.56 4.11
N SER A 180 -4.67 17.09 4.80
CA SER A 180 -5.01 17.50 6.16
C SER A 180 -3.80 17.36 7.10
N ALA A 181 -3.44 18.46 7.78
CA ALA A 181 -2.31 18.49 8.71
C ALA A 181 -2.50 17.49 9.88
N THR A 182 -3.74 17.28 10.34
CA THR A 182 -4.04 16.30 11.39
C THR A 182 -3.89 14.86 10.90
N ARG A 183 -4.11 14.60 9.60
CA ARG A 183 -3.91 13.27 9.00
C ARG A 183 -2.43 12.95 8.88
N LEU A 184 -1.63 13.89 8.37
CA LEU A 184 -0.17 13.78 8.33
C LEU A 184 0.42 13.60 9.75
N GLN A 185 -0.03 14.41 10.71
CA GLN A 185 0.37 14.28 12.12
C GLN A 185 0.04 12.90 12.67
N ARG A 186 -1.17 12.36 12.44
CA ARG A 186 -1.54 11.06 13.00
C ARG A 186 -0.76 9.89 12.40
N VAL A 187 -0.44 9.92 11.10
CA VAL A 187 0.49 8.95 10.50
C VAL A 187 1.87 9.08 11.15
N LYS A 188 2.34 10.31 11.39
CA LYS A 188 3.64 10.57 12.03
C LYS A 188 3.70 10.08 13.47
N GLU A 189 2.65 10.29 14.27
CA GLU A 189 2.55 9.73 15.63
C GLU A 189 2.71 8.21 15.63
N ILE A 190 2.11 7.50 14.67
CA ILE A 190 2.17 6.04 14.58
C ILE A 190 3.56 5.56 14.12
N VAL A 191 4.18 6.28 13.17
CA VAL A 191 5.59 6.07 12.77
C VAL A 191 6.54 6.31 13.94
N ASP A 192 6.35 7.40 14.70
CA ASP A 192 7.12 7.72 15.90
C ASP A 192 6.95 6.63 16.97
N MET A 193 5.75 6.06 17.15
CA MET A 193 5.53 4.94 18.08
C MET A 193 6.29 3.68 17.66
N ALA A 194 6.33 3.36 16.36
CA ALA A 194 7.11 2.24 15.85
C ALA A 194 8.62 2.46 16.03
N HIS A 195 9.14 3.64 15.72
CA HIS A 195 10.54 4.01 15.94
C HIS A 195 10.92 4.04 17.43
N THR A 196 10.03 4.53 18.29
CA THR A 196 10.20 4.54 19.77
C THR A 196 10.23 3.13 20.35
N ALA A 197 9.47 2.20 19.75
CA ALA A 197 9.54 0.78 20.07
C ALA A 197 10.79 0.07 19.49
N GLY A 198 11.64 0.76 18.71
CA GLY A 198 12.82 0.15 18.09
C GLY A 198 12.51 -0.73 16.87
N MET A 199 11.42 -0.45 16.16
CA MET A 199 11.08 -1.05 14.85
C MET A 199 11.32 -0.03 13.73
N LYS A 200 11.54 -0.50 12.50
CA LYS A 200 11.46 0.30 11.28
C LYS A 200 9.99 0.46 10.86
N ALA A 201 9.68 1.41 9.96
CA ALA A 201 8.33 1.63 9.46
C ALA A 201 8.27 1.68 7.91
N ILE A 202 7.17 1.20 7.34
CA ILE A 202 6.76 1.43 5.94
C ILE A 202 5.43 2.19 5.97
N ILE A 203 5.30 3.27 5.19
CA ILE A 203 4.02 3.97 4.93
C ILE A 203 3.73 4.02 3.43
N ASN A 204 2.45 4.01 3.05
CA ASN A 204 2.04 3.93 1.65
C ASN A 204 0.82 4.80 1.28
N ILE A 205 0.31 4.60 0.06
CA ILE A 205 -1.00 5.07 -0.39
C ILE A 205 -1.86 3.82 -0.62
N HIS A 206 -2.86 3.59 0.23
CA HIS A 206 -3.44 2.26 0.43
C HIS A 206 -4.73 2.00 -0.36
N HIS A 207 -5.89 2.45 0.13
CA HIS A 207 -7.17 2.26 -0.56
C HIS A 207 -7.61 3.48 -1.38
N ASP A 208 -6.68 4.36 -1.75
CA ASP A 208 -6.91 5.57 -2.56
C ASP A 208 -7.24 5.33 -4.04
N GLY A 209 -7.44 4.07 -4.44
CA GLY A 209 -7.88 3.71 -5.78
C GLY A 209 -9.38 3.56 -5.93
N ASN A 210 -9.85 3.84 -7.14
CA ASN A 210 -11.26 3.73 -7.47
C ASN A 210 -11.56 2.38 -8.13
N TYR A 211 -11.92 1.40 -7.30
CA TYR A 211 -12.10 0.00 -7.71
C TYR A 211 -13.58 -0.38 -7.79
N THR A 212 -14.07 -0.45 -9.03
CA THR A 212 -15.20 -1.27 -9.51
C THR A 212 -16.39 -1.53 -8.58
N ASP A 213 -17.02 -0.48 -8.07
CA ASP A 213 -18.46 -0.54 -7.76
C ASP A 213 -19.08 0.88 -7.83
N PRO A 214 -19.76 1.27 -8.92
CA PRO A 214 -20.24 2.65 -9.08
C PRO A 214 -21.43 2.95 -8.14
N PRO A 215 -21.47 4.13 -7.48
CA PRO A 215 -20.68 5.33 -7.72
C PRO A 215 -19.50 5.53 -6.74
N ASN A 216 -18.73 4.48 -6.42
CA ASN A 216 -17.39 4.71 -5.87
C ASN A 216 -16.64 5.66 -6.82
N THR A 217 -16.25 6.79 -6.23
CA THR A 217 -15.64 7.95 -6.89
C THR A 217 -14.64 8.64 -5.95
N TRP A 218 -14.37 8.01 -4.80
CA TRP A 218 -13.67 8.57 -3.65
C TRP A 218 -12.15 8.51 -3.78
N GLY A 219 -11.64 7.49 -4.48
CA GLY A 219 -10.22 7.30 -4.76
C GLY A 219 -9.74 8.11 -5.97
N PHE A 220 -8.52 8.62 -5.91
CA PHE A 220 -7.90 9.34 -7.01
C PHE A 220 -7.09 8.44 -7.96
N LEU A 221 -6.67 7.23 -7.54
CA LEU A 221 -6.03 6.25 -8.42
C LEU A 221 -7.11 5.55 -9.27
N LYS A 222 -7.63 6.27 -10.27
CA LYS A 222 -8.76 5.90 -11.14
C LYS A 222 -8.38 4.85 -12.19
N PHE A 223 -7.97 3.67 -11.74
CA PHE A 223 -7.39 2.65 -12.62
C PHE A 223 -8.45 1.81 -13.37
N ALA A 224 -9.57 1.47 -12.73
CA ALA A 224 -10.70 0.75 -13.34
C ALA A 224 -11.39 1.49 -14.49
N GLU A 225 -11.05 2.77 -14.70
CA GLU A 225 -11.60 3.61 -15.75
C GLU A 225 -10.75 3.51 -17.04
N VAL A 226 -10.31 2.29 -17.40
CA VAL A 226 -9.54 2.02 -18.62
C VAL A 226 -10.41 2.33 -19.83
N GLY A 227 -10.04 3.39 -20.58
CA GLY A 227 -10.86 3.99 -21.64
C GLY A 227 -11.19 5.46 -21.38
N ARG A 228 -11.13 5.93 -20.13
CA ARG A 228 -11.00 7.36 -19.83
C ARG A 228 -9.55 7.79 -20.11
N GLY A 229 -9.43 8.86 -20.88
CA GLY A 229 -8.28 9.11 -21.76
C GLY A 229 -7.04 9.68 -21.07
N ALA A 230 -6.17 10.28 -21.89
CA ALA A 230 -4.93 10.89 -21.42
C ALA A 230 -5.16 11.96 -20.34
N ALA A 231 -6.26 12.73 -20.42
CA ALA A 231 -6.61 13.75 -19.43
C ALA A 231 -6.76 13.18 -18.01
N ASP A 232 -7.46 12.05 -17.85
CA ASP A 232 -7.60 11.38 -16.57
C ASP A 232 -6.26 10.80 -16.08
N ASN A 233 -5.43 10.27 -16.98
CA ASN A 233 -4.08 9.80 -16.62
C ASN A 233 -3.21 10.93 -16.04
N GLU A 234 -3.23 12.10 -16.67
CA GLU A 234 -2.47 13.26 -16.19
C GLU A 234 -3.09 13.87 -14.93
N GLN A 235 -4.41 13.79 -14.71
CA GLN A 235 -5.02 14.12 -13.41
C GLN A 235 -4.51 13.19 -12.30
N VAL A 236 -4.48 11.87 -12.52
CA VAL A 236 -3.94 10.94 -11.51
C VAL A 236 -2.48 11.26 -11.20
N LYS A 237 -1.65 11.48 -12.23
CA LYS A 237 -0.22 11.80 -12.05
C LYS A 237 0.01 13.14 -11.35
N ASP A 238 -0.76 14.17 -11.69
CA ASP A 238 -0.71 15.48 -11.03
C ASP A 238 -1.04 15.37 -9.53
N GLN A 239 -2.15 14.71 -9.19
CA GLN A 239 -2.53 14.49 -7.80
C GLN A 239 -1.54 13.57 -7.06
N LEU A 240 -1.12 12.46 -7.66
CA LEU A 240 -0.14 11.52 -7.09
C LEU A 240 1.18 12.22 -6.77
N SER A 241 1.70 13.03 -7.69
CA SER A 241 2.95 13.77 -7.49
C SER A 241 2.84 14.78 -6.34
N LYS A 242 1.71 15.47 -6.20
CA LYS A 242 1.49 16.48 -5.15
C LYS A 242 1.21 15.85 -3.79
N VAL A 243 0.53 14.71 -3.75
CA VAL A 243 0.35 13.91 -2.52
C VAL A 243 1.71 13.37 -2.05
N TRP A 244 2.49 12.73 -2.93
CA TRP A 244 3.83 12.24 -2.56
C TRP A 244 4.82 13.35 -2.20
N THR A 245 4.76 14.51 -2.87
CA THR A 245 5.59 15.67 -2.51
C THR A 245 5.28 16.17 -1.09
N GLN A 246 4.00 16.15 -0.67
CA GLN A 246 3.62 16.55 0.69
C GLN A 246 4.04 15.52 1.73
N ILE A 247 3.76 14.23 1.49
CA ILE A 247 4.18 13.14 2.39
C ILE A 247 5.72 13.14 2.52
N ALA A 248 6.46 13.16 1.42
CA ALA A 248 7.92 13.17 1.43
C ALA A 248 8.48 14.38 2.18
N ASN A 249 7.94 15.58 1.99
CA ASN A 249 8.38 16.76 2.76
C ASN A 249 8.04 16.67 4.26
N TYR A 250 6.86 16.15 4.63
CA TYR A 250 6.46 15.99 6.03
C TYR A 250 7.31 14.94 6.77
N PHE A 251 7.76 13.91 6.06
CA PHE A 251 8.60 12.82 6.56
C PHE A 251 10.08 12.96 6.15
N LYS A 252 10.52 14.17 5.78
CA LYS A 252 11.85 14.43 5.19
C LYS A 252 13.02 14.09 6.09
N ASP A 253 12.91 14.37 7.39
CA ASP A 253 14.05 14.30 8.32
C ASP A 253 14.29 12.88 8.88
N TYR A 254 13.38 11.94 8.65
CA TYR A 254 13.59 10.53 9.00
C TYR A 254 14.72 9.94 8.14
N GLY A 255 15.66 9.21 8.75
CA GLY A 255 16.65 8.42 8.03
C GLY A 255 16.05 7.16 7.40
N ASP A 256 16.91 6.18 7.10
CA ASP A 256 16.55 4.91 6.44
C ASP A 256 15.55 4.02 7.25
N ASN A 257 15.29 4.36 8.52
CA ASN A 257 14.29 3.70 9.37
C ASN A 257 12.84 3.88 8.90
N LEU A 258 12.58 4.74 7.90
CA LEU A 258 11.28 4.94 7.28
C LEU A 258 11.38 4.70 5.77
N ILE A 259 10.62 3.71 5.29
CA ILE A 259 10.47 3.34 3.89
C ILE A 259 9.16 3.92 3.37
N PHE A 260 9.14 4.39 2.12
CA PHE A 260 7.90 4.75 1.43
C PHE A 260 7.55 3.65 0.43
N GLU A 261 6.32 3.18 0.41
CA GLU A 261 5.80 2.30 -0.65
C GLU A 261 4.83 3.12 -1.52
N THR A 262 5.07 3.20 -2.83
CA THR A 262 4.42 4.20 -3.70
C THR A 262 2.90 4.12 -3.73
N MET A 263 2.35 2.90 -3.78
CA MET A 263 0.94 2.53 -3.81
C MET A 263 0.77 1.12 -3.20
N ASN A 264 -0.46 0.71 -2.90
CA ASN A 264 -0.79 -0.68 -2.58
C ASN A 264 -1.13 -1.47 -3.87
N GLU A 265 -2.15 -2.33 -3.80
CA GLU A 265 -2.72 -3.08 -4.92
C GLU A 265 -3.47 -2.13 -5.86
N VAL A 266 -3.05 -2.06 -7.13
CA VAL A 266 -3.65 -1.19 -8.16
C VAL A 266 -4.12 -2.05 -9.31
N HIS A 267 -5.43 -2.02 -9.59
CA HIS A 267 -6.07 -2.93 -10.54
C HIS A 267 -7.27 -2.29 -11.26
N SER A 268 -7.61 -2.83 -12.43
CA SER A 268 -8.74 -2.38 -13.26
C SER A 268 -10.09 -2.98 -12.82
N GLY A 269 -10.13 -3.63 -11.66
CA GLY A 269 -11.13 -4.64 -11.30
C GLY A 269 -10.67 -6.08 -11.56
N ASN A 270 -9.74 -6.29 -12.50
CA ASN A 270 -9.27 -7.63 -12.91
C ASN A 270 -8.27 -8.30 -11.93
N TRP A 271 -7.89 -7.64 -10.83
CA TRP A 271 -7.03 -8.13 -9.73
C TRP A 271 -5.63 -8.68 -10.09
N GLY A 272 -5.27 -8.82 -11.36
CA GLY A 272 -3.94 -9.24 -11.79
C GLY A 272 -3.95 -9.77 -13.21
N CYS A 273 -2.79 -9.79 -13.86
CA CYS A 273 -2.62 -10.37 -15.20
C CYS A 273 -1.14 -10.56 -15.54
N GLN A 274 -0.85 -11.41 -16.52
CA GLN A 274 0.54 -11.75 -16.91
C GLN A 274 0.84 -11.39 -18.38
N SER A 275 -0.16 -11.37 -19.27
CA SER A 275 0.05 -11.19 -20.71
C SER A 275 -1.20 -10.61 -21.41
N GLY A 276 -1.07 -10.31 -22.71
CA GLY A 276 -2.14 -9.70 -23.53
C GLY A 276 -2.13 -8.16 -23.51
N ALA A 277 -2.66 -7.54 -24.57
CA ALA A 277 -2.50 -6.10 -24.81
C ALA A 277 -3.13 -5.21 -23.73
N SER A 278 -4.27 -5.59 -23.16
CA SER A 278 -4.88 -4.85 -22.04
C SER A 278 -3.96 -4.88 -20.81
N CYS A 279 -3.47 -6.07 -20.45
CA CYS A 279 -2.53 -6.25 -19.34
C CYS A 279 -1.24 -5.42 -19.51
N GLN A 280 -0.68 -5.41 -20.72
CA GLN A 280 0.51 -4.62 -21.03
C GLN A 280 0.25 -3.12 -20.93
N THR A 281 -0.94 -2.65 -21.35
CA THR A 281 -1.36 -1.25 -21.21
C THR A 281 -1.54 -0.86 -19.74
N GLU A 282 -2.11 -1.75 -18.93
CA GLU A 282 -2.28 -1.57 -17.49
C GLU A 282 -0.93 -1.55 -16.74
N GLN A 283 -0.03 -2.49 -17.03
CA GLN A 283 1.33 -2.51 -16.47
C GLN A 283 2.11 -1.23 -16.83
N ASP A 284 2.03 -0.77 -18.09
CA ASP A 284 2.70 0.45 -18.55
C ASP A 284 2.15 1.71 -17.84
N ARG A 285 0.83 1.79 -17.62
CA ARG A 285 0.20 2.88 -16.87
C ARG A 285 0.64 2.91 -15.41
N LEU A 286 0.72 1.74 -14.77
CA LEU A 286 1.18 1.63 -13.38
C LEU A 286 2.67 1.96 -13.23
N PHE A 287 3.50 1.56 -14.21
CA PHE A 287 4.91 1.94 -14.29
C PHE A 287 5.08 3.46 -14.32
N ASP A 288 4.31 4.17 -15.16
CA ASP A 288 4.32 5.64 -15.22
C ASP A 288 3.89 6.29 -13.89
N TRP A 289 2.94 5.69 -13.17
CA TRP A 289 2.50 6.17 -11.86
C TRP A 289 3.57 5.93 -10.78
N ASN A 290 4.22 4.76 -10.78
CA ASN A 290 5.37 4.46 -9.91
C ASN A 290 6.55 5.40 -10.18
N GLN A 291 6.87 5.71 -11.44
CA GLN A 291 7.88 6.70 -11.80
C GLN A 291 7.48 8.12 -11.33
N THR A 292 6.19 8.48 -11.45
CA THR A 292 5.67 9.78 -11.00
C THR A 292 5.81 9.93 -9.47
N ALA A 293 5.45 8.90 -8.70
CA ALA A 293 5.62 8.86 -7.25
C ALA A 293 7.10 8.95 -6.83
N LEU A 294 7.98 8.14 -7.44
CA LEU A 294 9.42 8.17 -7.17
C LEU A 294 10.02 9.54 -7.47
N ASN A 295 9.70 10.14 -8.63
CA ASN A 295 10.19 11.46 -9.00
C ASN A 295 9.78 12.52 -7.97
N ALA A 296 8.53 12.51 -7.52
CA ALA A 296 8.04 13.42 -6.48
C ALA A 296 8.78 13.24 -5.14
N ILE A 297 9.00 11.99 -4.71
CA ILE A 297 9.79 11.69 -3.50
C ILE A 297 11.21 12.24 -3.63
N ARG A 298 11.93 11.88 -4.72
CA ARG A 298 13.33 12.27 -4.94
C ARG A 298 13.51 13.79 -5.08
N ALA A 299 12.58 14.48 -5.74
CA ALA A 299 12.61 15.93 -5.94
C ALA A 299 12.60 16.74 -4.63
N THR A 300 12.08 16.18 -3.52
CA THR A 300 12.14 16.85 -2.20
C THR A 300 13.56 16.91 -1.61
N GLY A 301 14.48 16.03 -2.03
CA GLY A 301 15.88 16.00 -1.57
C GLY A 301 16.07 15.73 -0.07
N GLY A 302 17.30 15.93 0.43
CA GLY A 302 17.68 15.49 1.79
C GLY A 302 17.67 13.96 1.87
N ASN A 303 17.25 13.37 2.99
CA ASN A 303 17.21 11.92 3.16
C ASN A 303 16.33 11.24 2.08
N ASN A 304 15.31 11.92 1.57
CA ASN A 304 14.45 11.40 0.50
C ASN A 304 15.17 11.18 -0.84
N ALA A 305 16.36 11.75 -1.05
CA ALA A 305 17.18 11.48 -2.23
C ALA A 305 17.73 10.04 -2.26
N THR A 306 17.90 9.41 -1.09
CA THR A 306 18.49 8.07 -0.92
C THR A 306 17.65 7.12 -0.07
N ARG A 307 16.49 7.56 0.45
CA ARG A 307 15.50 6.73 1.15
C ARG A 307 15.10 5.52 0.31
N TYR A 308 14.93 4.36 0.95
CA TYR A 308 14.37 3.18 0.30
C TYR A 308 12.90 3.40 -0.10
N VAL A 309 12.58 3.11 -1.37
CA VAL A 309 11.23 3.21 -1.93
C VAL A 309 10.79 1.84 -2.44
N ALA A 310 9.66 1.35 -1.95
CA ALA A 310 9.06 0.11 -2.42
C ALA A 310 8.07 0.35 -3.56
N ILE A 311 8.07 -0.55 -4.53
CA ILE A 311 7.38 -0.46 -5.82
C ILE A 311 6.48 -1.70 -5.97
N PRO A 312 5.15 -1.56 -5.97
CA PRO A 312 4.22 -2.65 -6.26
C PRO A 312 4.12 -2.92 -7.76
N GLY A 313 3.73 -4.14 -8.11
CA GLY A 313 3.21 -4.49 -9.42
C GLY A 313 1.69 -4.30 -9.52
N LEU A 314 1.15 -4.72 -10.66
CA LEU A 314 -0.28 -4.63 -10.98
C LEU A 314 -1.09 -5.69 -10.21
N GLY A 315 -2.38 -5.42 -9.99
CA GLY A 315 -3.28 -6.36 -9.33
C GLY A 315 -3.13 -6.37 -7.82
N SER A 316 -3.36 -7.53 -7.21
CA SER A 316 -2.95 -7.88 -5.84
C SER A 316 -1.42 -8.00 -5.68
N THR A 317 -0.65 -7.37 -6.57
CA THR A 317 0.82 -7.43 -6.70
C THR A 317 1.41 -8.84 -6.50
N GLU A 318 0.77 -9.84 -7.13
CA GLU A 318 1.15 -11.25 -7.02
C GLU A 318 2.49 -11.56 -7.74
N PRO A 319 3.27 -12.57 -7.28
CA PRO A 319 4.61 -12.87 -7.81
C PRO A 319 4.68 -12.96 -9.34
N GLU A 320 3.74 -13.64 -9.98
CA GLU A 320 3.76 -13.90 -11.41
C GLU A 320 3.42 -12.64 -12.23
N THR A 321 2.49 -11.80 -11.76
CA THR A 321 2.20 -10.49 -12.37
C THR A 321 3.37 -9.51 -12.22
N VAL A 322 4.00 -9.50 -11.05
CA VAL A 322 5.19 -8.68 -10.76
C VAL A 322 6.37 -9.09 -11.64
N ILE A 323 6.63 -10.40 -11.78
CA ILE A 323 7.67 -10.95 -12.66
C ILE A 323 7.36 -10.66 -14.14
N ALA A 324 6.11 -10.81 -14.58
CA ALA A 324 5.72 -10.49 -15.96
C ALA A 324 5.95 -9.01 -16.31
N ALA A 325 5.63 -8.09 -15.39
CA ALA A 325 5.93 -6.67 -15.54
C ALA A 325 7.45 -6.39 -15.54
N HIS A 326 8.22 -7.05 -14.68
CA HIS A 326 9.68 -6.92 -14.64
C HIS A 326 10.35 -7.38 -15.94
N ASN A 327 9.95 -8.53 -16.47
CA ASN A 327 10.52 -9.11 -17.69
C ASN A 327 10.18 -8.29 -18.96
N ARG A 328 9.22 -7.36 -18.88
CA ARG A 328 8.96 -6.34 -19.92
C ARG A 328 9.76 -5.05 -19.74
N GLY A 329 10.51 -4.90 -18.64
CA GLY A 329 11.12 -3.62 -18.24
C GLY A 329 10.10 -2.60 -17.71
N LYS A 330 8.96 -3.06 -17.18
CA LYS A 330 7.77 -2.27 -16.84
C LYS A 330 7.33 -2.43 -15.38
N LEU A 331 8.32 -2.51 -14.48
CA LEU A 331 8.11 -2.56 -13.03
C LEU A 331 8.93 -1.48 -12.31
N LEU A 332 10.27 -1.59 -12.37
CA LEU A 332 11.20 -0.75 -11.60
C LEU A 332 11.44 0.59 -12.31
N PRO A 333 11.07 1.74 -11.72
CA PRO A 333 11.31 3.04 -12.33
C PRO A 333 12.80 3.42 -12.34
N ASN A 334 13.13 4.43 -13.14
CA ASN A 334 14.46 5.02 -13.17
C ASN A 334 14.69 5.91 -11.93
N ASP A 335 15.65 5.53 -11.07
CA ASP A 335 16.10 6.26 -9.88
C ASP A 335 17.48 6.96 -10.10
N GLY A 336 17.86 7.17 -11.36
CA GLY A 336 19.09 7.85 -11.75
C GLY A 336 20.35 7.22 -11.14
N ALA A 337 21.11 8.01 -10.39
CA ALA A 337 22.36 7.58 -9.74
C ALA A 337 22.18 6.51 -8.66
N ASN A 338 20.96 6.31 -8.13
CA ASN A 338 20.68 5.21 -7.20
C ASN A 338 20.61 3.84 -7.92
N GLY A 339 20.26 3.83 -9.22
CA GLY A 339 19.89 2.62 -9.94
C GLY A 339 18.77 1.86 -9.22
N THR A 340 18.81 0.53 -9.24
CA THR A 340 17.89 -0.30 -8.43
C THR A 340 18.24 -0.33 -6.94
N SER A 341 19.39 0.22 -6.53
CA SER A 341 19.94 0.06 -5.16
C SER A 341 19.03 0.60 -4.06
N LYS A 342 18.20 1.61 -4.36
CA LYS A 342 17.26 2.22 -3.42
C LYS A 342 15.81 1.81 -3.64
N LEU A 343 15.56 0.85 -4.53
CA LEU A 343 14.25 0.29 -4.79
C LEU A 343 14.07 -1.07 -4.09
N ILE A 344 12.84 -1.33 -3.66
CA ILE A 344 12.37 -2.63 -3.17
C ILE A 344 11.18 -3.03 -4.04
N VAL A 345 11.06 -4.30 -4.40
CA VAL A 345 9.82 -4.81 -5.01
C VAL A 345 8.85 -5.21 -3.90
N SER A 346 7.63 -4.66 -3.96
CA SER A 346 6.51 -5.05 -3.12
C SER A 346 5.71 -6.14 -3.82
N VAL A 347 5.59 -7.30 -3.17
CA VAL A 347 4.82 -8.45 -3.64
C VAL A 347 3.85 -8.84 -2.53
N HIS A 348 2.62 -9.27 -2.83
CA HIS A 348 1.75 -9.88 -1.84
C HIS A 348 1.63 -11.39 -2.10
N PHE A 349 1.59 -12.19 -1.04
CA PHE A 349 1.55 -13.65 -1.15
C PHE A 349 0.35 -14.24 -0.39
N TYR A 350 -0.76 -14.38 -1.09
CA TYR A 350 -1.97 -15.05 -0.61
C TYR A 350 -2.27 -16.35 -1.37
N ALA A 351 -1.30 -16.95 -2.06
CA ALA A 351 -1.55 -18.18 -2.81
C ALA A 351 -1.64 -19.43 -1.89
N PRO A 352 -2.61 -20.34 -2.10
CA PRO A 352 -3.75 -20.24 -3.01
C PRO A 352 -4.93 -19.48 -2.38
N TRP A 353 -5.52 -18.55 -3.14
CA TRP A 353 -6.55 -17.60 -2.67
C TRP A 353 -7.77 -18.27 -1.99
N GLN A 354 -8.22 -19.43 -2.49
CA GLN A 354 -9.34 -20.20 -1.93
C GLN A 354 -9.06 -20.74 -0.51
N TYR A 355 -7.79 -20.85 -0.11
CA TYR A 355 -7.41 -21.26 1.24
C TYR A 355 -7.18 -20.05 2.16
N THR A 356 -6.58 -18.99 1.65
CA THR A 356 -6.06 -17.87 2.43
C THR A 356 -7.13 -16.80 2.71
N VAL A 357 -7.80 -16.32 1.66
CA VAL A 357 -8.54 -15.04 1.61
C VAL A 357 -10.03 -15.22 1.31
N ALA A 358 -10.41 -16.21 0.48
CA ALA A 358 -11.82 -16.48 0.14
C ALA A 358 -12.69 -16.76 1.39
N ASP A 359 -14.03 -16.68 1.27
CA ASP A 359 -14.92 -17.01 2.39
C ASP A 359 -14.82 -18.51 2.75
N ILE A 360 -14.06 -18.79 3.80
CA ILE A 360 -13.92 -20.13 4.39
C ILE A 360 -14.89 -20.37 5.55
N THR A 361 -15.86 -19.49 5.81
CA THR A 361 -16.93 -19.77 6.80
C THR A 361 -17.93 -20.82 6.31
N GLY A 362 -17.93 -21.12 5.00
CA GLY A 362 -18.82 -22.09 4.37
C GLY A 362 -20.18 -21.51 3.98
N GLN A 363 -20.33 -20.18 3.91
CA GLN A 363 -21.60 -19.51 3.59
C GLN A 363 -21.80 -19.27 2.08
N GLY A 364 -21.22 -20.14 1.24
CA GLY A 364 -21.45 -20.18 -0.20
C GLY A 364 -20.36 -19.57 -1.08
N GLY A 365 -19.22 -19.13 -0.52
CA GLY A 365 -18.04 -18.72 -1.29
C GLY A 365 -17.12 -19.88 -1.69
N ASP A 366 -16.17 -19.62 -2.59
CA ASP A 366 -15.18 -20.58 -3.11
C ASP A 366 -14.09 -21.03 -2.10
N GLY A 367 -14.28 -20.78 -0.81
CA GLY A 367 -13.29 -21.02 0.23
C GLY A 367 -13.22 -22.47 0.70
N ARG A 368 -12.01 -22.92 1.08
CA ARG A 368 -11.75 -24.28 1.59
C ARG A 368 -10.78 -24.31 2.77
N HIS A 369 -10.96 -25.32 3.63
CA HIS A 369 -10.13 -25.52 4.83
C HIS A 369 -8.87 -26.35 4.57
N THR A 370 -8.73 -26.93 3.37
CA THR A 370 -7.63 -27.83 2.98
C THR A 370 -6.79 -27.26 1.85
N ILE A 371 -5.51 -27.62 1.85
CA ILE A 371 -4.51 -27.26 0.84
C ILE A 371 -3.80 -28.54 0.38
N SER A 372 -3.52 -28.66 -0.91
CA SER A 372 -2.87 -29.85 -1.48
C SER A 372 -1.33 -29.78 -1.38
N GLN A 373 -0.67 -30.93 -1.48
CA GLN A 373 0.79 -30.97 -1.49
C GLN A 373 1.40 -30.22 -2.69
N ALA A 374 0.72 -30.17 -3.84
CA ALA A 374 1.17 -29.39 -5.00
C ALA A 374 1.19 -27.88 -4.69
N GLU A 375 0.21 -27.40 -3.93
CA GLU A 375 0.11 -25.98 -3.55
C GLU A 375 1.08 -25.62 -2.43
N LEU A 376 1.27 -26.52 -1.45
CA LEU A 376 2.34 -26.40 -0.44
C LEU A 376 3.74 -26.39 -1.08
N ASN A 377 3.94 -27.09 -2.21
CA ASN A 377 5.17 -27.04 -2.98
C ASN A 377 5.30 -25.72 -3.78
N ASN A 378 4.19 -25.21 -4.34
CA ASN A 378 4.18 -23.95 -5.10
C ASN A 378 4.69 -22.75 -4.27
N ILE A 379 4.49 -22.75 -2.94
CA ILE A 379 5.06 -21.74 -2.03
C ILE A 379 6.58 -21.59 -2.24
N ALA A 380 7.31 -22.71 -2.30
CA ALA A 380 8.75 -22.71 -2.53
C ALA A 380 9.12 -22.33 -3.97
N THR A 381 8.32 -22.77 -4.95
CA THR A 381 8.48 -22.41 -6.37
C THR A 381 8.39 -20.89 -6.58
N GLN A 382 7.35 -20.24 -6.05
CA GLN A 382 7.13 -18.79 -6.20
C GLN A 382 8.23 -17.97 -5.50
N ALA A 383 8.67 -18.39 -4.31
CA ALA A 383 9.82 -17.77 -3.65
C ALA A 383 11.13 -17.91 -4.47
N GLY A 384 11.36 -19.08 -5.10
CA GLY A 384 12.49 -19.30 -6.00
C GLY A 384 12.41 -18.49 -7.30
N HIS A 385 11.20 -18.30 -7.86
CA HIS A 385 10.97 -17.42 -9.01
C HIS A 385 11.31 -15.96 -8.66
N ILE A 386 10.83 -15.46 -7.51
CA ILE A 386 11.17 -14.12 -7.00
C ILE A 386 12.68 -13.98 -6.78
N LYS A 387 13.34 -14.97 -6.19
CA LYS A 387 14.80 -14.96 -6.01
C LYS A 387 15.54 -14.80 -7.33
N THR A 388 15.20 -15.63 -8.31
CA THR A 388 15.87 -15.70 -9.63
C THR A 388 15.70 -14.42 -10.44
N ASN A 389 14.54 -13.77 -10.35
CA ASN A 389 14.28 -12.53 -11.09
C ASN A 389 14.83 -11.28 -10.38
N PHE A 390 14.83 -11.23 -9.04
CA PHE A 390 15.14 -10.00 -8.28
C PHE A 390 16.37 -10.12 -7.37
N ILE A 391 16.34 -11.05 -6.42
CA ILE A 391 17.34 -11.12 -5.33
C ILE A 391 18.74 -11.45 -5.88
N ASP A 392 18.84 -12.38 -6.83
CA ASP A 392 20.12 -12.72 -7.49
C ASP A 392 20.65 -11.56 -8.37
N ASN A 393 19.78 -10.65 -8.80
CA ASN A 393 20.12 -9.41 -9.50
C ASN A 393 20.34 -8.22 -8.55
N GLY A 394 20.43 -8.48 -7.23
CA GLY A 394 20.71 -7.48 -6.20
C GLY A 394 19.53 -6.58 -5.80
N ILE A 395 18.34 -6.85 -6.35
CA ILE A 395 17.11 -6.08 -6.10
C ILE A 395 16.42 -6.66 -4.86
N ALA A 396 16.10 -5.81 -3.88
CA ALA A 396 15.41 -6.25 -2.67
C ALA A 396 13.94 -6.58 -2.95
N VAL A 397 13.39 -7.56 -2.22
CA VAL A 397 11.96 -7.91 -2.27
C VAL A 397 11.45 -8.14 -0.85
N TYR A 398 10.21 -7.71 -0.59
CA TYR A 398 9.45 -8.19 0.56
C TYR A 398 8.13 -8.82 0.10
N TYR A 399 7.56 -9.71 0.93
CA TYR A 399 6.13 -9.97 0.89
C TYR A 399 5.46 -8.93 1.78
N GLY A 400 4.91 -7.87 1.16
CA GLY A 400 4.36 -6.69 1.84
C GLY A 400 3.13 -7.05 2.65
N GLU A 401 2.37 -8.00 2.13
CA GLU A 401 1.33 -8.73 2.83
C GLU A 401 1.42 -10.22 2.47
N TRP A 402 1.11 -11.07 3.43
CA TRP A 402 0.87 -12.49 3.23
C TRP A 402 0.13 -13.05 4.44
N GLY A 403 -0.53 -14.19 4.28
CA GLY A 403 -1.12 -14.91 5.41
C GLY A 403 -2.31 -15.78 5.02
N ALA A 404 -3.06 -16.20 6.03
CA ALA A 404 -4.32 -16.90 5.88
C ALA A 404 -5.25 -16.56 7.07
N GLN A 405 -6.56 -16.51 6.82
CA GLN A 405 -7.55 -16.22 7.87
C GLN A 405 -7.41 -17.19 9.06
N THR A 406 -7.04 -16.64 10.22
CA THR A 406 -6.71 -17.41 11.43
C THR A 406 -7.88 -17.46 12.41
N ASN A 407 -8.70 -16.41 12.48
CA ASN A 407 -9.81 -16.29 13.43
C ASN A 407 -10.85 -17.42 13.30
N VAL A 408 -11.36 -17.62 12.08
CA VAL A 408 -12.35 -18.66 11.72
C VAL A 408 -11.80 -20.10 11.87
N ARG A 409 -10.48 -20.28 11.76
CA ARG A 409 -9.82 -21.59 11.93
C ARG A 409 -9.63 -22.00 13.39
N SER A 410 -9.71 -21.06 14.34
CA SER A 410 -9.51 -21.35 15.78
C SER A 410 -10.45 -22.45 16.31
N SER A 411 -11.70 -22.47 15.88
CA SER A 411 -12.75 -23.42 16.27
C SER A 411 -12.80 -24.71 15.45
N MET A 412 -11.93 -24.89 14.45
CA MET A 412 -11.96 -26.05 13.54
C MET A 412 -11.29 -27.30 14.14
N SER A 413 -11.12 -28.36 13.36
CA SER A 413 -10.42 -29.57 13.80
C SER A 413 -8.93 -29.30 14.08
N GLN A 414 -8.29 -30.17 14.87
CA GLN A 414 -6.86 -30.06 15.12
C GLN A 414 -6.03 -30.22 13.84
N ASP A 415 -6.50 -31.01 12.87
CA ASP A 415 -5.82 -31.23 11.60
C ASP A 415 -5.83 -29.97 10.73
N ILE A 416 -6.94 -29.23 10.68
CA ILE A 416 -7.02 -27.93 10.00
C ILE A 416 -6.11 -26.91 10.69
N ARG A 417 -6.09 -26.86 12.03
CA ARG A 417 -5.15 -26.01 12.79
C ARG A 417 -3.69 -26.38 12.53
N ASN A 418 -3.37 -27.67 12.42
CA ASN A 418 -2.01 -28.14 12.13
C ASN A 418 -1.57 -27.82 10.69
N ALA A 419 -2.44 -28.05 9.70
CA ALA A 419 -2.19 -27.70 8.30
C ALA A 419 -1.98 -26.18 8.11
N HIS A 420 -2.73 -25.34 8.86
CA HIS A 420 -2.54 -23.89 8.85
C HIS A 420 -1.17 -23.47 9.40
N LYS A 421 -0.71 -24.08 10.50
CA LYS A 421 0.64 -23.79 11.05
C LYS A 421 1.75 -24.26 10.11
N ASP A 422 1.57 -25.41 9.44
CA ASP A 422 2.50 -25.91 8.41
C ASP A 422 2.55 -24.97 7.18
N TYR A 423 1.40 -24.47 6.72
CA TYR A 423 1.34 -23.41 5.69
C TYR A 423 2.10 -22.15 6.12
N ILE A 424 1.79 -21.62 7.30
CA ILE A 424 2.42 -20.41 7.87
C ILE A 424 3.94 -20.57 7.95
N SER A 425 4.43 -21.69 8.48
CA SER A 425 5.88 -21.96 8.59
C SER A 425 6.53 -22.11 7.20
N ARG A 426 5.86 -22.74 6.23
CA ARG A 426 6.39 -22.90 4.86
C ARG A 426 6.57 -21.57 4.13
N VAL A 427 5.62 -20.64 4.22
CA VAL A 427 5.75 -19.33 3.56
C VAL A 427 6.95 -18.57 4.10
N VAL A 428 7.11 -18.56 5.43
CA VAL A 428 8.19 -17.83 6.12
C VAL A 428 9.55 -18.46 5.82
N ARG A 429 9.65 -19.79 5.90
CA ARG A 429 10.86 -20.54 5.56
C ARG A 429 11.25 -20.32 4.10
N ALA A 430 10.28 -20.38 3.18
CA ALA A 430 10.53 -20.16 1.76
C ALA A 430 10.96 -18.72 1.47
N ALA A 431 10.34 -17.72 2.08
CA ALA A 431 10.71 -16.30 1.94
C ALA A 431 12.14 -16.06 2.44
N ASN A 432 12.42 -16.39 3.70
CA ASN A 432 13.72 -16.15 4.33
C ASN A 432 14.86 -16.95 3.65
N ALA A 433 14.63 -18.20 3.24
CA ALA A 433 15.62 -18.97 2.48
C ALA A 433 15.93 -18.40 1.09
N ASN A 434 15.04 -17.56 0.55
CA ASN A 434 15.21 -16.87 -0.73
C ASN A 434 15.62 -15.39 -0.57
N GLY A 435 15.86 -14.90 0.65
CA GLY A 435 16.24 -13.50 0.90
C GLY A 435 15.08 -12.49 0.83
N ILE A 436 13.84 -12.97 0.82
CA ILE A 436 12.62 -12.15 0.80
C ILE A 436 12.18 -11.91 2.24
N VAL A 437 11.84 -10.67 2.61
CA VAL A 437 11.32 -10.36 3.96
C VAL A 437 9.80 -10.61 4.01
N PRO A 438 9.29 -11.57 4.82
CA PRO A 438 7.85 -11.79 4.98
C PRO A 438 7.25 -10.81 6.01
N ILE A 439 6.30 -9.97 5.59
CA ILE A 439 5.55 -9.03 6.45
C ILE A 439 4.10 -9.51 6.58
N ILE A 440 3.75 -10.12 7.72
CA ILE A 440 2.45 -10.82 7.87
C ILE A 440 1.28 -9.84 7.92
N TRP A 441 0.14 -10.23 7.34
CA TRP A 441 -1.11 -9.48 7.45
C TRP A 441 -1.84 -9.81 8.77
N ASP A 442 -2.15 -8.77 9.55
CA ASP A 442 -2.98 -8.85 10.76
C ASP A 442 -3.99 -7.70 10.67
N ASP A 443 -5.27 -8.03 10.54
CA ASP A 443 -6.36 -7.09 10.36
C ASP A 443 -7.11 -6.76 11.67
N GLY A 444 -6.70 -7.35 12.81
CA GLY A 444 -7.47 -7.30 14.06
C GLY A 444 -8.81 -8.06 14.04
N GLY A 445 -9.18 -8.65 12.89
CA GLY A 445 -10.43 -9.35 12.60
C GLY A 445 -10.23 -10.82 12.18
N ASN A 446 -10.26 -11.11 10.88
CA ASN A 446 -10.20 -12.46 10.32
C ASN A 446 -8.77 -13.04 10.26
N PHE A 447 -7.79 -12.19 9.98
CA PHE A 447 -6.36 -12.49 9.95
C PHE A 447 -5.64 -12.23 11.27
N LYS A 448 -6.26 -11.51 12.22
CA LYS A 448 -5.75 -11.24 13.58
C LYS A 448 -4.87 -12.35 14.15
N ILE A 449 -3.69 -12.00 14.66
CA ILE A 449 -2.84 -12.86 15.49
C ILE A 449 -2.48 -12.16 16.81
N LEU A 450 -2.19 -10.86 16.77
CA LEU A 450 -1.81 -10.06 17.94
C LEU A 450 -3.00 -9.32 18.56
N GLU A 451 -2.97 -9.09 19.87
CA GLU A 451 -3.95 -8.28 20.58
C GLU A 451 -3.65 -6.78 20.44
N ARG A 452 -4.57 -6.04 19.80
CA ARG A 452 -4.37 -4.61 19.47
C ARG A 452 -4.30 -3.69 20.69
N SER A 453 -4.60 -4.19 21.89
CA SER A 453 -4.47 -3.47 23.17
C SER A 453 -3.03 -3.44 23.71
N ASN A 454 -2.20 -4.43 23.38
CA ASN A 454 -0.91 -4.65 24.05
C ASN A 454 0.20 -5.30 23.20
N GLY A 455 -0.08 -5.71 21.96
CA GLY A 455 0.87 -6.35 21.04
C GLY A 455 1.28 -7.78 21.39
N SER A 456 0.66 -8.44 22.38
CA SER A 456 0.94 -9.87 22.66
C SER A 456 0.16 -10.78 21.71
N PRO A 457 0.68 -11.98 21.34
CA PRO A 457 -0.09 -12.98 20.63
C PRO A 457 -1.33 -13.37 21.44
N LYS A 458 -2.48 -13.48 20.76
CA LYS A 458 -3.73 -13.90 21.40
C LYS A 458 -3.64 -15.36 21.86
N ASP A 459 -4.21 -15.69 23.02
CA ASP A 459 -4.10 -17.01 23.63
C ASP A 459 -4.69 -18.15 22.78
N GLY A 460 -4.13 -19.36 22.95
CA GLY A 460 -4.56 -20.56 22.22
C GLY A 460 -4.03 -20.59 20.78
N PHE A 461 -4.87 -20.93 19.82
CA PHE A 461 -4.46 -21.18 18.43
C PHE A 461 -3.70 -20.01 17.80
N TRP A 462 -4.09 -18.76 18.09
CA TRP A 462 -3.41 -17.57 17.57
C TRP A 462 -1.94 -17.51 18.01
N LYS A 463 -1.64 -17.84 19.27
CA LYS A 463 -0.26 -18.01 19.73
C LYS A 463 0.45 -19.16 19.03
N GLU A 464 -0.21 -20.29 18.78
CA GLU A 464 0.40 -21.38 17.99
C GLU A 464 0.74 -20.94 16.55
N VAL A 465 -0.07 -20.07 15.93
CA VAL A 465 0.20 -19.46 14.63
C VAL A 465 1.36 -18.47 14.70
N TRP A 466 1.42 -17.66 15.76
CA TRP A 466 2.54 -16.75 15.98
C TRP A 466 3.87 -17.47 16.22
N ASP A 467 3.86 -18.55 16.99
CA ASP A 467 5.03 -19.38 17.22
C ASP A 467 5.45 -20.15 15.95
N ALA A 468 4.51 -20.52 15.07
CA ALA A 468 4.79 -21.07 13.75
C ALA A 468 5.39 -20.02 12.78
N TYR A 469 5.02 -18.75 12.89
CA TYR A 469 5.69 -17.66 12.16
C TYR A 469 7.09 -17.40 12.73
N MET A 470 7.18 -16.93 13.96
CA MET A 470 8.46 -16.49 14.55
C MET A 470 9.41 -17.66 14.88
N GLY A 471 8.96 -18.92 14.79
CA GLY A 471 9.79 -20.11 14.88
C GLY A 471 10.73 -20.31 13.67
N GLU A 472 10.39 -19.76 12.50
CA GLU A 472 11.19 -19.81 11.26
C GLU A 472 12.08 -18.56 11.07
N VAL A 473 12.16 -17.71 12.10
CA VAL A 473 12.81 -16.38 12.08
C VAL A 473 13.97 -16.30 13.09
N ARG A 474 13.76 -16.92 14.26
CA ARG A 474 14.65 -16.91 15.45
C ARG A 474 15.85 -17.84 15.29
#